data_AF-A0A1S8NI62-F1
#
_entry.id   AF-A0A1S8NI62-F1
#
_cell.length_a   1.000
_cell.length_b   1.000
_cell.length_c   1.000
_cell.angle_alpha   90.00
_cell.angle_beta   90.00
_cell.angle_gamma   90.00
#
_symmetry.space_group_name_H-M   'P 1'
#
loop_
_entity.id
_entity.type
_entity.pdbx_description
1 polymer ?
#
loop_
_entity_poly.entity_id
_entity_poly.type
_entity_poly.pdbx_seq_one_letter_code
_entity_poly.pdbx_strand_id
1 'polypeptide(L)'
;MRFMKTFCSGRNNAKYRVIAYVYGTPSTMNVSELTHANYAFGHIVNNKVFISNGDEVLRLVSFKAYNPDLKVIISIGGWGADGFSDVAYSVESREAFANSCLNILNIYGLDGIDIDWEYPVSGACGLIKCRPEDKYNFTFLLQSIRDKIGKNKILSVAAGADKFYINNVEINKIVDICDYINLMTYDFGQGTHNSNLYHTSSGYDPGISCDESVNMYLNAGVPANKINLGIPFFGYYNNHSMSYFTLVNEYINKNGWTRYWDDEAKASYLKNNSSFITYEDEESIKYKADYIKSKGLGGAMFWEYNQDYMDMLLNLLWTDLNKKN
;
A
#
# COMPACT_ATOMS: atom_id res chain seq x y z
N MET A 1 11.45 26.47 35.52
CA MET A 1 12.22 26.00 34.35
C MET A 1 11.26 25.41 33.34
N ARG A 2 10.99 26.13 32.24
CA ARG A 2 10.04 25.74 31.20
C ARG A 2 10.87 25.16 30.06
N PHE A 3 10.90 23.83 29.92
CA PHE A 3 11.49 23.20 28.74
C PHE A 3 10.54 23.42 27.55
N MET A 4 10.70 24.54 26.85
CA MET A 4 10.24 24.64 25.46
C MET A 4 11.18 23.77 24.63
N LYS A 5 10.73 22.56 24.27
CA LYS A 5 11.30 21.86 23.12
C LYS A 5 11.02 22.74 21.90
N THR A 6 12.08 23.26 21.31
CA THR A 6 12.05 23.90 20.00
C THR A 6 11.46 22.89 19.01
N PHE A 7 10.21 23.10 18.58
CA PHE A 7 9.66 22.39 17.44
C PHE A 7 10.40 22.92 16.21
N CYS A 8 11.37 22.15 15.71
CA CYS A 8 11.91 22.38 14.37
C CYS A 8 10.78 22.11 13.37
N SER A 9 10.13 23.17 12.91
CA SER A 9 9.30 23.17 11.71
C SER A 9 10.20 23.00 10.48
N GLY A 10 10.79 21.83 10.31
CA GLY A 10 11.33 21.42 9.02
C GLY A 10 10.13 21.03 8.17
N ARG A 11 9.75 21.87 7.19
CA ARG A 11 8.85 21.42 6.12
C ARG A 11 9.43 20.14 5.54
N ASN A 12 8.62 19.11 5.43
CA ASN A 12 9.09 17.83 4.92
C ASN A 12 9.26 17.99 3.39
N ASN A 13 10.46 18.35 2.94
CA ASN A 13 10.83 18.49 1.51
C ASN A 13 10.99 17.11 0.86
N ALA A 14 10.03 16.21 1.08
CA ALA A 14 10.02 14.88 0.49
C ALA A 14 9.82 14.99 -1.02
N LYS A 15 10.75 14.40 -1.78
CA LYS A 15 10.64 14.30 -3.24
C LYS A 15 9.74 13.14 -3.64
N TYR A 16 9.82 12.03 -2.91
CA TYR A 16 9.07 10.80 -3.14
C TYR A 16 8.08 10.57 -2.01
N ARG A 17 6.93 10.01 -2.37
CA ARG A 17 5.92 9.59 -1.39
C ARG A 17 6.42 8.35 -0.65
N VAL A 18 6.29 8.38 0.67
CA VAL A 18 6.41 7.23 1.56
C VAL A 18 5.07 7.11 2.27
N ILE A 19 4.35 6.04 1.94
CA ILE A 19 2.94 5.81 2.31
C ILE A 19 2.86 4.57 3.19
N ALA A 20 2.49 4.74 4.46
CA ALA A 20 2.24 3.63 5.36
C ALA A 20 0.78 3.19 5.26
N TYR A 21 0.51 1.90 5.06
CA TYR A 21 -0.76 1.32 5.53
C TYR A 21 -0.65 1.07 7.03
N VAL A 22 -1.69 1.45 7.77
CA VAL A 22 -1.75 1.37 9.23
C VAL A 22 -2.93 0.50 9.60
N TYR A 23 -2.65 -0.76 9.94
CA TYR A 23 -3.68 -1.71 10.32
C TYR A 23 -3.71 -1.90 11.84
N GLY A 24 -4.86 -1.66 12.46
CA GLY A 24 -5.04 -1.69 13.91
C GLY A 24 -4.67 -0.37 14.59
N THR A 25 -4.44 -0.42 15.91
CA THR A 25 -4.32 0.80 16.73
C THR A 25 -3.00 1.55 16.48
N PRO A 26 -3.03 2.82 16.03
CA PRO A 26 -1.82 3.61 15.77
C PRO A 26 -1.26 4.17 17.09
N SER A 27 -0.62 3.30 17.89
CA SER A 27 -0.22 3.63 19.25
C SER A 27 0.95 4.62 19.31
N THR A 28 2.04 4.28 18.62
CA THR A 28 3.25 5.10 18.42
C THR A 28 3.66 5.01 16.97
N MET A 29 3.94 6.16 16.33
CA MET A 29 4.38 6.20 14.94
C MET A 29 5.44 7.28 14.73
N ASN A 30 6.52 6.94 14.02
CA ASN A 30 7.49 7.88 13.48
C ASN A 30 6.94 8.54 12.21
N VAL A 31 6.05 9.51 12.40
CA VAL A 31 5.44 10.24 11.29
C VAL A 31 6.37 11.25 10.61
N SER A 32 7.56 11.48 11.15
CA SER A 32 8.54 12.38 10.52
C SER A 32 9.12 11.82 9.22
N GLU A 33 9.08 10.49 9.09
CA GLU A 33 9.58 9.74 7.93
C GLU A 33 8.45 9.20 7.05
N LEU A 34 7.26 9.82 7.18
CA LEU A 34 6.10 9.56 6.35
C LEU A 34 5.62 10.82 5.63
N THR A 35 5.16 10.62 4.41
CA THR A 35 4.40 11.64 3.67
C THR A 35 2.90 11.41 3.80
N HIS A 36 2.48 10.14 3.82
CA HIS A 36 1.08 9.72 3.89
C HIS A 36 0.93 8.54 4.86
N ALA A 37 -0.24 8.45 5.48
CA ALA A 37 -0.67 7.30 6.26
C ALA A 37 -2.12 6.94 5.87
N ASN A 38 -2.29 5.72 5.37
CA ASN A 38 -3.57 5.13 5.02
C ASN A 38 -4.07 4.31 6.22
N TYR A 39 -5.13 4.74 6.89
CA TYR A 39 -5.79 3.93 7.91
C TYR A 39 -6.52 2.76 7.24
N ALA A 40 -6.18 1.54 7.64
CA ALA A 40 -6.75 0.29 7.15
C ALA A 40 -7.61 -0.34 8.25
N PHE A 41 -8.94 -0.41 8.13
CA PHE A 41 -9.78 0.00 6.99
C PHE A 41 -11.12 0.59 7.43
N GLY A 42 -11.74 1.34 6.53
CA GLY A 42 -13.19 1.49 6.47
C GLY A 42 -13.81 0.36 5.63
N HIS A 43 -15.07 0.03 5.89
CA HIS A 43 -15.81 -1.01 5.15
C HIS A 43 -17.13 -0.49 4.59
N ILE A 44 -17.79 -1.28 3.75
CA ILE A 44 -19.06 -0.90 3.13
C ILE A 44 -20.20 -1.57 3.88
N VAL A 45 -21.10 -0.78 4.45
CA VAL A 45 -22.34 -1.25 5.07
C VAL A 45 -23.49 -0.40 4.57
N ASN A 46 -24.53 -1.04 4.03
CA ASN A 46 -25.72 -0.35 3.49
C ASN A 46 -25.37 0.77 2.49
N ASN A 47 -24.48 0.48 1.53
CA ASN A 47 -23.96 1.40 0.51
C ASN A 47 -23.19 2.62 1.02
N LYS A 48 -22.73 2.60 2.27
CA LYS A 48 -21.99 3.71 2.89
C LYS A 48 -20.70 3.21 3.52
N VAL A 49 -19.73 4.10 3.65
CA VAL A 49 -18.52 3.82 4.43
C VAL A 49 -18.89 3.73 5.92
N PHE A 50 -18.47 2.63 6.53
CA PHE A 50 -18.56 2.33 7.94
C PHE A 50 -17.15 2.22 8.52
N ILE A 51 -16.90 2.90 9.63
CA ILE A 51 -15.64 2.85 10.36
C ILE A 51 -15.93 2.24 11.72
N SER A 52 -15.36 1.06 11.97
CA SER A 52 -15.60 0.30 13.21
C SER A 52 -15.01 1.00 14.44
N ASN A 53 -13.85 1.65 14.27
CA ASN A 53 -13.17 2.36 15.34
C ASN A 53 -12.77 3.79 14.94
N GLY A 54 -13.67 4.75 15.14
CA GLY A 54 -13.42 6.16 14.84
C GLY A 54 -12.31 6.80 15.69
N ASP A 55 -12.07 6.31 16.90
CA ASP A 55 -11.05 6.86 17.79
C ASP A 55 -9.63 6.56 17.28
N GLU A 56 -9.42 5.41 16.64
CA GLU A 56 -8.15 5.10 15.98
C GLU A 56 -7.87 6.01 14.78
N VAL A 57 -8.91 6.33 14.00
CA VAL A 57 -8.79 7.29 12.90
C VAL A 57 -8.43 8.68 13.42
N LEU A 58 -9.13 9.17 14.45
CA LEU A 58 -8.82 10.46 15.09
C LEU A 58 -7.42 10.46 15.69
N ARG A 59 -6.97 9.35 16.26
CA ARG A 59 -5.60 9.20 16.75
C ARG A 59 -4.59 9.30 15.63
N LEU A 60 -4.82 8.65 14.48
CA LEU A 60 -3.93 8.78 13.33
C LEU A 60 -3.86 10.23 12.83
N VAL A 61 -5.01 10.91 12.73
CA VAL A 61 -5.08 12.33 12.36
C VAL A 61 -4.32 13.21 13.35
N SER A 62 -4.34 12.89 14.65
CA SER A 62 -3.63 13.66 15.68
C SER A 62 -2.11 13.71 15.47
N PHE A 63 -1.52 12.75 14.74
CA PHE A 63 -0.08 12.77 14.45
C PHE A 63 0.35 13.92 13.54
N LYS A 64 -0.59 14.60 12.86
CA LYS A 64 -0.31 15.86 12.17
C LYS A 64 0.25 16.96 13.09
N ALA A 65 0.05 16.86 14.40
CA ALA A 65 0.69 17.75 15.37
C ALA A 65 2.22 17.60 15.40
N TYR A 66 2.75 16.44 15.01
CA TYR A 66 4.19 16.16 14.94
C TYR A 66 4.75 16.31 13.53
N ASN A 67 3.95 16.04 12.50
CA ASN A 67 4.27 16.31 11.10
C ASN A 67 3.08 17.01 10.41
N PRO A 68 3.06 18.36 10.36
CA PRO A 68 1.96 19.12 9.76
C PRO A 68 1.74 18.87 8.26
N ASP A 69 2.75 18.35 7.56
CA ASP A 69 2.68 18.04 6.13
C ASP A 69 2.09 16.64 5.87
N LEU A 70 2.00 15.77 6.90
CA LEU A 70 1.45 14.41 6.81
C LEU A 70 0.03 14.43 6.22
N LYS A 71 -0.20 13.55 5.24
CA LYS A 71 -1.54 13.28 4.72
C LYS A 71 -2.12 12.03 5.37
N VAL A 72 -3.30 12.15 5.95
CA VAL A 72 -4.01 11.04 6.55
C VAL A 72 -5.22 10.70 5.70
N ILE A 73 -5.24 9.46 5.20
CA ILE A 73 -6.19 8.94 4.23
C ILE A 73 -6.89 7.75 4.87
N ILE A 74 -8.19 7.59 4.59
CA ILE A 74 -8.92 6.38 4.94
C ILE A 74 -8.88 5.43 3.74
N SER A 75 -8.32 4.24 3.93
CA SER A 75 -8.44 3.16 2.94
C SER A 75 -9.72 2.39 3.20
N ILE A 76 -10.55 2.24 2.18
CA ILE A 76 -11.83 1.53 2.26
C ILE A 76 -11.68 0.23 1.50
N GLY A 77 -12.02 -0.89 2.15
CA GLY A 77 -11.94 -2.22 1.55
C GLY A 77 -10.93 -3.13 2.23
N GLY A 78 -9.97 -3.61 1.46
CA GLY A 78 -8.98 -4.63 1.82
C GLY A 78 -9.44 -6.05 1.52
N TRP A 79 -8.52 -7.01 1.67
CA TRP A 79 -8.76 -8.42 1.39
C TRP A 79 -10.04 -8.96 2.04
N GLY A 80 -10.94 -9.50 1.20
CA GLY A 80 -12.21 -10.07 1.64
C GLY A 80 -13.31 -9.06 1.98
N ALA A 81 -13.06 -7.75 1.85
CA ALA A 81 -14.09 -6.74 2.04
C ALA A 81 -15.07 -6.71 0.85
N ASP A 82 -16.34 -7.00 1.14
CA ASP A 82 -17.40 -7.04 0.13
C ASP A 82 -18.16 -5.70 0.04
N GLY A 83 -19.05 -5.60 -0.95
CA GLY A 83 -19.97 -4.48 -1.16
C GLY A 83 -19.59 -3.55 -2.31
N PHE A 84 -18.35 -3.61 -2.80
CA PHE A 84 -17.90 -2.74 -3.90
C PHE A 84 -18.70 -2.93 -5.18
N SER A 85 -18.94 -4.18 -5.60
CA SER A 85 -19.72 -4.45 -6.81
C SER A 85 -21.15 -3.89 -6.71
N ASP A 86 -21.72 -3.79 -5.51
CA ASP A 86 -23.06 -3.20 -5.29
C ASP A 86 -23.05 -1.67 -5.26
N VAL A 87 -22.08 -1.05 -4.58
CA VAL A 87 -21.97 0.43 -4.58
C VAL A 87 -21.53 0.98 -5.93
N ALA A 88 -20.85 0.18 -6.76
CA ALA A 88 -20.47 0.58 -8.09
C ALA A 88 -21.61 0.42 -9.12
N TYR A 89 -22.64 -0.39 -8.82
CA TYR A 89 -23.61 -0.89 -9.80
C TYR A 89 -24.50 0.19 -10.44
N SER A 90 -25.12 1.06 -9.65
CA SER A 90 -26.08 2.06 -10.15
C SER A 90 -25.62 3.49 -9.86
N VAL A 91 -26.23 4.48 -10.53
CA VAL A 91 -25.94 5.89 -10.25
C VAL A 91 -26.25 6.21 -8.80
N GLU A 92 -27.40 5.74 -8.30
CA GLU A 92 -27.88 5.99 -6.94
C GLU A 92 -26.96 5.37 -5.88
N SER A 93 -26.47 4.14 -6.10
CA SER A 93 -25.57 3.49 -5.15
C SER A 93 -24.18 4.15 -5.15
N ARG A 94 -23.67 4.57 -6.32
CA ARG A 94 -22.43 5.34 -6.43
C ARG A 94 -22.52 6.69 -5.75
N GLU A 95 -23.63 7.42 -5.95
CA GLU A 95 -23.85 8.70 -5.29
C GLU A 95 -23.97 8.55 -3.78
N ALA A 96 -24.70 7.55 -3.29
CA ALA A 96 -24.80 7.27 -1.85
C ALA A 96 -23.42 7.00 -1.23
N PHE A 97 -22.60 6.19 -1.89
CA PHE A 97 -21.25 5.87 -1.45
C PHE A 97 -20.33 7.09 -1.49
N ALA A 98 -20.31 7.84 -2.60
CA ALA A 98 -19.51 9.05 -2.75
C ALA A 98 -19.88 10.13 -1.72
N ASN A 99 -21.17 10.32 -1.44
CA ASN A 99 -21.64 11.20 -0.37
C ASN A 99 -21.11 10.74 1.00
N SER A 100 -21.10 9.43 1.27
CA SER A 100 -20.56 8.91 2.52
C SER A 100 -19.04 9.11 2.63
N CYS A 101 -18.30 9.03 1.52
CA CYS A 101 -16.87 9.36 1.46
C CYS A 101 -16.62 10.83 1.84
N LEU A 102 -17.39 11.77 1.28
CA LEU A 102 -17.26 13.19 1.68
C LEU A 102 -17.58 13.39 3.16
N ASN A 103 -18.60 12.70 3.68
CA ASN A 103 -18.99 12.82 5.09
C ASN A 103 -17.87 12.36 6.03
N ILE A 104 -17.24 11.21 5.80
CA ILE A 104 -16.13 10.74 6.65
C ILE A 104 -14.90 11.66 6.56
N LEU A 105 -14.60 12.23 5.38
CA LEU A 105 -13.52 13.21 5.24
C LEU A 105 -13.74 14.40 6.18
N ASN A 106 -14.97 14.90 6.25
CA ASN A 106 -15.33 16.05 7.07
C ASN A 106 -15.39 15.71 8.56
N ILE A 107 -15.94 14.55 8.93
CA ILE A 107 -16.06 14.10 10.33
C ILE A 107 -14.67 13.95 10.96
N TYR A 108 -13.74 13.31 10.26
CA TYR A 108 -12.44 12.94 10.81
C TYR A 108 -11.30 13.92 10.45
N GLY A 109 -11.54 14.89 9.55
CA GLY A 109 -10.50 15.83 9.13
C GLY A 109 -9.42 15.19 8.24
N LEU A 110 -9.83 14.22 7.40
CA LEU A 110 -8.95 13.45 6.52
C LEU A 110 -8.57 14.24 5.25
N ASP A 111 -7.44 13.88 4.66
CA ASP A 111 -6.94 14.50 3.42
C ASP A 111 -7.38 13.77 2.16
N GLY A 112 -7.86 12.53 2.26
CA GLY A 112 -8.28 11.78 1.10
C GLY A 112 -8.91 10.42 1.38
N ILE A 113 -9.29 9.77 0.29
CA ILE A 113 -9.86 8.43 0.21
C ILE A 113 -8.92 7.54 -0.59
N ASP A 114 -8.68 6.34 -0.11
CA ASP A 114 -8.05 5.26 -0.86
C ASP A 114 -9.06 4.13 -1.04
N ILE A 115 -9.18 3.58 -2.25
CA ILE A 115 -10.06 2.44 -2.53
C ILE A 115 -9.23 1.19 -2.75
N ASP A 116 -9.47 0.20 -1.91
CA ASP A 116 -8.82 -1.12 -1.97
C ASP A 116 -9.88 -2.20 -2.26
N TRP A 117 -10.30 -2.26 -3.52
CA TRP A 117 -11.26 -3.26 -3.99
C TRP A 117 -10.50 -4.48 -4.51
N GLU A 118 -10.62 -5.60 -3.79
CA GLU A 118 -9.92 -6.85 -4.08
C GLU A 118 -10.85 -8.00 -4.52
N TYR A 119 -11.20 -8.17 -5.80
CA TYR A 119 -10.88 -7.33 -6.96
C TYR A 119 -12.09 -7.22 -7.92
N PRO A 120 -12.19 -6.13 -8.71
CA PRO A 120 -13.20 -5.99 -9.76
C PRO A 120 -13.23 -7.20 -10.70
N VAL A 121 -14.44 -7.65 -11.07
CA VAL A 121 -14.72 -8.77 -11.98
C VAL A 121 -14.33 -10.15 -11.46
N SER A 122 -13.12 -10.31 -10.91
CA SER A 122 -12.63 -11.60 -10.44
C SER A 122 -13.08 -11.99 -9.05
N GLY A 123 -13.45 -11.00 -8.22
CA GLY A 123 -13.91 -11.19 -6.86
C GLY A 123 -12.94 -11.99 -5.99
N ALA A 124 -11.63 -11.85 -6.25
CA ALA A 124 -10.58 -12.64 -5.59
C ALA A 124 -10.88 -14.15 -5.59
N CYS A 125 -11.17 -14.69 -6.78
CA CYS A 125 -11.51 -16.11 -6.99
C CYS A 125 -12.79 -16.55 -6.27
N GLY A 126 -13.79 -15.67 -6.21
CA GLY A 126 -15.10 -15.93 -5.61
C GLY A 126 -15.19 -15.66 -4.11
N LEU A 127 -14.18 -15.01 -3.53
CA LEU A 127 -14.17 -14.59 -2.13
C LEU A 127 -15.19 -13.47 -1.86
N ILE A 128 -15.35 -12.53 -2.80
CA ILE A 128 -16.30 -11.41 -2.71
C ILE A 128 -17.23 -11.38 -3.91
N LYS A 129 -18.35 -10.67 -3.77
CA LYS A 129 -19.29 -10.49 -4.88
C LYS A 129 -18.66 -9.69 -6.01
N CYS A 130 -18.81 -10.20 -7.23
CA CYS A 130 -18.30 -9.54 -8.44
C CYS A 130 -19.27 -9.68 -9.61
N ARG A 131 -19.07 -8.83 -10.62
CA ARG A 131 -19.81 -8.78 -11.88
C ARG A 131 -18.88 -8.41 -13.03
N PRO A 132 -19.15 -8.84 -14.28
CA PRO A 132 -18.40 -8.39 -15.45
C PRO A 132 -18.40 -6.86 -15.62
N GLU A 133 -19.49 -6.19 -15.24
CA GLU A 133 -19.64 -4.74 -15.33
C GLU A 133 -18.71 -3.99 -14.36
N ASP A 134 -18.16 -4.65 -13.34
CA ASP A 134 -17.25 -4.04 -12.35
C ASP A 134 -16.07 -3.33 -13.03
N LYS A 135 -15.61 -3.83 -14.18
CA LYS A 135 -14.56 -3.19 -14.99
C LYS A 135 -14.84 -1.73 -15.28
N TYR A 136 -16.06 -1.43 -15.72
CA TYR A 136 -16.48 -0.06 -16.10
C TYR A 136 -17.06 0.68 -14.89
N ASN A 137 -17.80 -0.05 -14.04
CA ASN A 137 -18.42 0.50 -12.85
C ASN A 137 -17.40 1.00 -11.83
N PHE A 138 -16.20 0.42 -11.78
CA PHE A 138 -15.13 0.93 -10.93
C PHE A 138 -14.67 2.32 -11.38
N THR A 139 -14.49 2.55 -12.69
CA THR A 139 -14.20 3.88 -13.25
C THR A 139 -15.29 4.88 -12.89
N PHE A 140 -16.57 4.49 -13.03
CA PHE A 140 -17.69 5.37 -12.68
C PHE A 140 -17.76 5.66 -11.18
N LEU A 141 -17.49 4.67 -10.34
CA LEU A 141 -17.45 4.84 -8.89
C LEU A 141 -16.38 5.85 -8.49
N LEU A 142 -15.15 5.70 -9.00
CA LEU A 142 -14.05 6.62 -8.73
C LEU A 142 -14.35 8.03 -9.24
N GLN A 143 -14.99 8.16 -10.41
CA GLN A 143 -15.43 9.47 -10.91
C GLN A 143 -16.46 10.10 -9.96
N SER A 144 -17.48 9.35 -9.52
CA SER A 144 -18.47 9.85 -8.57
C SER A 144 -17.85 10.30 -7.24
N ILE A 145 -16.85 9.55 -6.73
CA ILE A 145 -16.10 9.95 -5.53
C ILE A 145 -15.34 11.26 -5.81
N ARG A 146 -14.58 11.32 -6.92
CA ARG A 146 -13.80 12.51 -7.30
C ARG A 146 -14.68 13.76 -7.42
N ASP A 147 -15.82 13.64 -8.09
CA ASP A 147 -16.77 14.74 -8.27
C ASP A 147 -17.29 15.25 -6.92
N LYS A 148 -17.47 14.35 -5.95
CA LYS A 148 -17.97 14.70 -4.62
C LYS A 148 -16.91 15.30 -3.70
N ILE A 149 -15.70 14.74 -3.67
CA ILE A 149 -14.64 15.18 -2.75
C ILE A 149 -13.80 16.33 -3.32
N GLY A 150 -13.89 16.57 -4.63
CA GLY A 150 -13.15 17.61 -5.34
C GLY A 150 -11.68 17.26 -5.58
N LYS A 151 -10.96 18.13 -6.30
CA LYS A 151 -9.54 17.95 -6.66
C LYS A 151 -8.56 18.31 -5.55
N ASN A 152 -9.02 18.96 -4.48
CA ASN A 152 -8.17 19.34 -3.34
C ASN A 152 -7.97 18.21 -2.33
N LYS A 153 -8.75 17.13 -2.45
CA LYS A 153 -8.63 15.91 -1.64
C LYS A 153 -7.93 14.84 -2.45
N ILE A 154 -7.19 13.98 -1.77
CA ILE A 154 -6.50 12.85 -2.41
C ILE A 154 -7.53 11.76 -2.72
N LEU A 155 -7.44 11.18 -3.91
CA LEU A 155 -8.08 9.93 -4.28
C LEU A 155 -7.03 8.98 -4.83
N SER A 156 -6.87 7.81 -4.21
CA SER A 156 -5.98 6.76 -4.68
C SER A 156 -6.68 5.40 -4.72
N VAL A 157 -6.00 4.43 -5.32
CA VAL A 157 -6.40 3.03 -5.31
C VAL A 157 -5.22 2.15 -4.93
N ALA A 158 -5.47 1.09 -4.16
CA ALA A 158 -4.61 -0.07 -4.11
C ALA A 158 -4.93 -0.96 -5.31
N ALA A 159 -3.90 -1.33 -6.08
CA ALA A 159 -4.06 -1.98 -7.38
C ALA A 159 -3.27 -3.28 -7.43
N GLY A 160 -3.90 -4.34 -7.95
CA GLY A 160 -3.27 -5.65 -8.11
C GLY A 160 -2.10 -5.61 -9.08
N ALA A 161 -1.05 -6.37 -8.80
CA ALA A 161 0.18 -6.33 -9.57
C ALA A 161 0.13 -7.12 -10.89
N ASP A 162 -0.79 -8.08 -11.00
CA ASP A 162 -0.82 -9.02 -12.11
C ASP A 162 -1.57 -8.51 -13.36
N LYS A 163 -1.34 -9.22 -14.47
CA LYS A 163 -2.00 -8.96 -15.75
C LYS A 163 -3.52 -9.14 -15.69
N PHE A 164 -4.01 -10.01 -14.81
CA PHE A 164 -5.42 -10.31 -14.69
C PHE A 164 -6.18 -9.13 -14.08
N TYR A 165 -5.64 -8.45 -13.07
CA TYR A 165 -6.16 -7.19 -12.54
C TYR A 165 -6.24 -6.13 -13.64
N ILE A 166 -5.14 -5.87 -14.35
CA ILE A 166 -5.10 -4.85 -15.42
C ILE A 166 -6.15 -5.11 -16.50
N ASN A 167 -6.39 -6.37 -16.88
CA ASN A 167 -7.41 -6.72 -17.86
C ASN A 167 -8.84 -6.48 -17.38
N ASN A 168 -9.06 -6.46 -16.06
CA ASN A 168 -10.36 -6.34 -15.42
C ASN A 168 -10.69 -4.91 -14.94
N VAL A 169 -9.81 -3.93 -15.17
CA VAL A 169 -10.07 -2.51 -14.87
C VAL A 169 -9.73 -1.62 -16.06
N GLU A 170 -10.21 -0.38 -16.07
CA GLU A 170 -9.81 0.64 -17.06
C GLU A 170 -8.68 1.51 -16.50
N ILE A 171 -7.51 0.91 -16.21
CA ILE A 171 -6.45 1.59 -15.45
C ILE A 171 -5.99 2.92 -16.07
N ASN A 172 -6.01 3.00 -17.41
CA ASN A 172 -5.68 4.21 -18.17
C ASN A 172 -6.69 5.36 -17.97
N LYS A 173 -7.95 5.07 -17.60
CA LYS A 173 -8.94 6.07 -17.22
C LYS A 173 -8.91 6.35 -15.73
N ILE A 174 -8.73 5.31 -14.92
CA ILE A 174 -8.62 5.41 -13.46
C ILE A 174 -7.49 6.35 -13.06
N VAL A 175 -6.34 6.26 -13.72
CA VAL A 175 -5.18 7.12 -13.43
C VAL A 175 -5.42 8.60 -13.72
N ASP A 176 -6.37 8.96 -14.58
CA ASP A 176 -6.73 10.36 -14.82
C ASP A 176 -7.62 10.94 -13.71
N ILE A 177 -8.34 10.06 -12.99
CA ILE A 177 -9.25 10.42 -11.88
C ILE A 177 -8.49 10.46 -10.55
N CYS A 178 -7.60 9.49 -10.34
CA CYS A 178 -6.82 9.33 -9.12
C CYS A 178 -5.54 10.19 -9.15
N ASP A 179 -5.10 10.61 -7.97
CA ASP A 179 -3.82 11.29 -7.78
C ASP A 179 -2.66 10.33 -8.05
N TYR A 180 -2.81 9.08 -7.62
CA TYR A 180 -1.83 8.01 -7.77
C TYR A 180 -2.45 6.64 -7.52
N ILE A 181 -1.68 5.60 -7.83
CA ILE A 181 -1.97 4.21 -7.49
C ILE A 181 -0.91 3.67 -6.52
N ASN A 182 -1.34 2.79 -5.63
CA ASN A 182 -0.47 2.00 -4.76
C ASN A 182 -0.44 0.58 -5.35
N LEU A 183 0.64 0.22 -6.05
CA LEU A 183 0.73 -1.06 -6.74
C LEU A 183 1.18 -2.13 -5.74
N MET A 184 0.34 -3.13 -5.47
CA MET A 184 0.59 -4.18 -4.49
C MET A 184 1.58 -5.21 -5.06
N THR A 185 2.85 -4.81 -5.22
CA THR A 185 3.94 -5.64 -5.75
C THR A 185 4.48 -6.60 -4.70
N TYR A 186 3.60 -7.39 -4.11
CA TYR A 186 3.87 -8.44 -3.13
C TYR A 186 2.78 -9.52 -3.26
N ASP A 187 2.85 -10.55 -2.42
CA ASP A 187 1.99 -11.74 -2.47
C ASP A 187 2.13 -12.54 -3.76
N PHE A 188 3.30 -12.44 -4.42
CA PHE A 188 3.62 -13.19 -5.64
C PHE A 188 3.79 -14.69 -5.39
N GLY A 189 4.24 -15.05 -4.19
CA GLY A 189 4.37 -16.45 -3.81
C GLY A 189 4.79 -16.63 -2.36
N GLN A 190 4.24 -17.68 -1.74
CA GLN A 190 4.43 -18.00 -0.32
C GLN A 190 5.49 -19.10 -0.08
N GLY A 191 5.95 -19.75 -1.16
CA GLY A 191 7.05 -20.72 -1.19
C GLY A 191 8.15 -20.39 -2.21
N THR A 192 8.04 -19.21 -2.82
CA THR A 192 8.94 -18.57 -3.78
C THR A 192 9.16 -17.14 -3.29
N HIS A 193 9.87 -16.29 -4.03
CA HIS A 193 10.01 -14.88 -3.63
C HIS A 193 8.65 -14.17 -3.64
N ASN A 194 8.28 -13.58 -2.49
CA ASN A 194 7.01 -12.90 -2.29
C ASN A 194 6.91 -11.56 -3.02
N SER A 195 8.05 -10.87 -3.19
CA SER A 195 8.12 -9.49 -3.66
C SER A 195 9.47 -9.21 -4.35
N ASN A 196 9.97 -10.19 -5.12
CA ASN A 196 11.20 -10.03 -5.90
C ASN A 196 11.14 -8.80 -6.82
N LEU A 197 12.25 -8.06 -6.88
CA LEU A 197 12.33 -6.87 -7.73
C LEU A 197 12.35 -7.28 -9.22
N TYR A 198 13.13 -8.32 -9.54
CA TYR A 198 13.27 -8.88 -10.88
C TYR A 198 13.04 -10.39 -10.87
N HIS A 199 12.91 -11.00 -12.05
CA HIS A 199 12.92 -12.45 -12.18
C HIS A 199 14.28 -13.05 -11.82
N THR A 200 14.26 -14.32 -11.45
CA THR A 200 15.45 -15.12 -11.15
C THR A 200 15.41 -16.46 -11.89
N SER A 201 16.58 -16.97 -12.24
CA SER A 201 16.77 -18.33 -12.74
C SER A 201 16.72 -19.39 -11.63
N SER A 202 16.63 -18.98 -10.36
CA SER A 202 16.52 -19.89 -9.23
C SER A 202 15.15 -20.58 -9.19
N GLY A 203 15.06 -21.70 -8.44
CA GLY A 203 13.79 -22.39 -8.21
C GLY A 203 12.79 -21.61 -7.33
N TYR A 204 13.12 -20.38 -6.94
CA TYR A 204 12.29 -19.51 -6.12
C TYR A 204 11.65 -18.37 -6.91
N ASP A 205 11.67 -18.40 -8.25
CA ASP A 205 10.92 -17.44 -9.07
C ASP A 205 9.41 -17.69 -8.96
N PRO A 206 8.58 -16.67 -8.64
CA PRO A 206 7.14 -16.83 -8.54
C PRO A 206 6.41 -16.73 -9.89
N GLY A 207 7.11 -16.47 -11.00
CA GLY A 207 6.53 -16.23 -12.32
C GLY A 207 6.05 -14.79 -12.56
N ILE A 208 6.33 -13.88 -11.63
CA ILE A 208 6.06 -12.43 -11.72
C ILE A 208 7.15 -11.65 -10.97
N SER A 209 7.32 -10.37 -11.25
CA SER A 209 8.23 -9.49 -10.49
C SER A 209 7.69 -8.08 -10.34
N CYS A 210 8.29 -7.30 -9.44
CA CYS A 210 7.98 -5.88 -9.26
C CYS A 210 8.23 -5.09 -10.57
N ASP A 211 9.36 -5.34 -11.25
CA ASP A 211 9.69 -4.68 -12.51
C ASP A 211 8.68 -5.02 -13.62
N GLU A 212 8.33 -6.29 -13.77
CA GLU A 212 7.29 -6.72 -14.72
C GLU A 212 5.96 -5.99 -14.43
N SER A 213 5.52 -6.00 -13.17
CA SER A 213 4.28 -5.35 -12.74
C SER A 213 4.27 -3.86 -13.06
N VAL A 214 5.34 -3.15 -12.71
CA VAL A 214 5.48 -1.71 -13.02
C VAL A 214 5.47 -1.48 -14.52
N ASN A 215 6.20 -2.27 -15.30
CA ASN A 215 6.23 -2.12 -16.76
C ASN A 215 4.87 -2.39 -17.39
N MET A 216 4.06 -3.33 -16.87
CA MET A 216 2.69 -3.53 -17.34
C MET A 216 1.82 -2.28 -17.16
N TYR A 217 1.93 -1.60 -16.01
CA TYR A 217 1.19 -0.36 -15.74
C TYR A 217 1.68 0.81 -16.60
N LEU A 218 2.99 0.95 -16.78
CA LEU A 218 3.57 1.95 -17.70
C LEU A 218 3.08 1.73 -19.14
N ASN A 219 3.08 0.48 -19.61
CA ASN A 219 2.60 0.11 -20.94
C ASN A 219 1.08 0.32 -21.10
N ALA A 220 0.32 0.22 -20.00
CA ALA A 220 -1.10 0.55 -19.96
C ALA A 220 -1.37 2.07 -19.92
N GLY A 221 -0.34 2.92 -19.91
CA GLY A 221 -0.46 4.37 -19.98
C GLY A 221 -0.45 5.10 -18.64
N VAL A 222 -0.16 4.41 -17.53
CA VAL A 222 -0.04 5.03 -16.21
C VAL A 222 1.27 5.82 -16.12
N PRO A 223 1.24 7.15 -15.85
CA PRO A 223 2.48 7.92 -15.68
C PRO A 223 3.31 7.39 -14.51
N ALA A 224 4.62 7.23 -14.71
CA ALA A 224 5.54 6.68 -13.70
C ALA A 224 5.40 7.37 -12.34
N ASN A 225 5.35 8.71 -12.31
CA ASN A 225 5.22 9.51 -11.10
C ASN A 225 3.89 9.33 -10.34
N LYS A 226 2.91 8.65 -10.93
CA LYS A 226 1.64 8.26 -10.28
C LYS A 226 1.67 6.82 -9.74
N ILE A 227 2.73 6.05 -9.95
CA ILE A 227 2.88 4.70 -9.40
C ILE A 227 3.67 4.77 -8.10
N ASN A 228 3.17 4.14 -7.04
CA ASN A 228 3.98 3.80 -5.87
C ASN A 228 4.25 2.31 -5.87
N LEU A 229 5.50 1.94 -5.69
CA LEU A 229 5.88 0.53 -5.54
C LEU A 229 5.47 0.02 -4.16
N GLY A 230 4.80 -1.14 -4.12
CA GLY A 230 4.39 -1.80 -2.89
C GLY A 230 5.52 -2.63 -2.29
N ILE A 231 5.70 -2.50 -0.97
CA ILE A 231 6.76 -3.18 -0.23
C ILE A 231 6.14 -3.87 0.99
N PRO A 232 6.23 -5.20 1.13
CA PRO A 232 5.70 -5.90 2.29
C PRO A 232 6.71 -5.82 3.44
N PHE A 233 6.30 -5.32 4.60
CA PHE A 233 7.06 -5.42 5.86
C PHE A 233 6.82 -6.76 6.55
N PHE A 234 6.52 -7.79 5.76
CA PHE A 234 6.32 -9.16 6.16
C PHE A 234 6.94 -10.11 5.14
N GLY A 235 7.07 -11.35 5.56
CA GLY A 235 7.46 -12.48 4.73
C GLY A 235 6.48 -13.64 4.85
N TYR A 236 6.79 -14.76 4.22
CA TYR A 236 6.01 -15.99 4.33
C TYR A 236 6.86 -17.16 4.78
N TYR A 237 6.31 -17.94 5.71
CA TYR A 237 6.80 -19.25 6.08
C TYR A 237 5.63 -20.25 6.06
N ASN A 238 5.72 -21.30 5.24
CA ASN A 238 4.66 -22.32 5.11
C ASN A 238 3.25 -21.73 4.94
N ASN A 239 3.09 -20.76 4.03
CA ASN A 239 1.83 -20.05 3.78
C ASN A 239 1.30 -19.17 4.94
N HIS A 240 2.12 -18.92 5.96
CA HIS A 240 1.78 -18.01 7.06
C HIS A 240 2.60 -16.73 6.95
N SER A 241 1.93 -15.59 7.05
CA SER A 241 2.59 -14.28 7.07
C SER A 241 3.39 -14.12 8.37
N MET A 242 4.61 -13.61 8.23
CA MET A 242 5.56 -13.38 9.31
C MET A 242 5.98 -11.91 9.28
N SER A 243 5.69 -11.14 10.32
CA SER A 243 6.11 -9.75 10.40
C SER A 243 7.64 -9.65 10.38
N TYR A 244 8.17 -8.56 9.84
CA TYR A 244 9.60 -8.28 9.90
C TYR A 244 10.11 -8.21 11.35
N PHE A 245 9.30 -7.69 12.28
CA PHE A 245 9.56 -7.77 13.72
C PHE A 245 9.84 -9.19 14.20
N THR A 246 8.98 -10.16 13.85
CA THR A 246 9.18 -11.57 14.24
C THR A 246 10.41 -12.15 13.55
N LEU A 247 10.60 -11.86 12.27
CA LEU A 247 11.76 -12.34 11.51
C LEU A 247 13.09 -11.89 12.14
N VAL A 248 13.23 -10.60 12.48
CA VAL A 248 14.44 -10.07 13.14
C VAL A 248 14.66 -10.72 14.51
N ASN A 249 13.60 -10.88 15.31
CA ASN A 249 13.75 -11.41 16.67
C ASN A 249 14.09 -12.90 16.71
N GLU A 250 13.50 -13.70 15.82
CA GLU A 250 13.49 -15.16 15.96
C GLU A 250 14.15 -15.93 14.80
N TYR A 251 14.28 -15.34 13.61
CA TYR A 251 14.64 -16.10 12.40
C TYR A 251 15.93 -15.62 11.73
N ILE A 252 16.10 -14.32 11.46
CA ILE A 252 17.25 -13.82 10.68
C ILE A 252 18.56 -14.17 11.40
N ASN A 253 19.34 -15.09 10.82
CA ASN A 253 20.60 -15.63 11.36
C ASN A 253 20.49 -16.19 12.78
N LYS A 254 19.34 -16.77 13.13
CA LYS A 254 19.01 -17.30 14.46
C LYS A 254 18.33 -18.66 14.35
N ASN A 255 18.34 -19.43 15.44
CA ASN A 255 17.54 -20.65 15.57
C ASN A 255 17.69 -21.65 14.39
N GLY A 256 18.91 -21.75 13.83
CA GLY A 256 19.22 -22.63 12.70
C GLY A 256 18.86 -22.07 11.32
N TRP A 257 18.32 -20.86 11.24
CA TRP A 257 18.07 -20.15 9.99
C TRP A 257 19.26 -19.29 9.60
N THR A 258 19.59 -19.33 8.31
CA THR A 258 20.65 -18.53 7.69
C THR A 258 20.04 -17.63 6.64
N ARG A 259 20.44 -16.36 6.63
CA ARG A 259 20.10 -15.40 5.58
C ARG A 259 20.87 -15.70 4.30
N TYR A 260 20.16 -15.65 3.18
CA TYR A 260 20.68 -15.73 1.83
C TYR A 260 20.15 -14.55 0.99
N TRP A 261 20.82 -14.33 -0.15
CA TRP A 261 20.52 -13.27 -1.09
C TRP A 261 20.41 -13.85 -2.49
N ASP A 262 19.30 -13.58 -3.17
CA ASP A 262 19.14 -13.87 -4.59
C ASP A 262 19.52 -12.61 -5.38
N ASP A 263 20.70 -12.62 -5.99
CA ASP A 263 21.23 -11.43 -6.66
C ASP A 263 20.55 -11.13 -8.00
N GLU A 264 19.89 -12.11 -8.64
CA GLU A 264 19.09 -11.82 -9.83
C GLU A 264 17.79 -11.14 -9.45
N ALA A 265 17.06 -11.72 -8.48
CA ALA A 265 15.79 -11.18 -8.00
C ALA A 265 15.92 -9.90 -7.16
N LYS A 266 17.12 -9.63 -6.62
CA LYS A 266 17.37 -8.66 -5.55
C LYS A 266 16.45 -8.88 -4.36
N ALA A 267 16.40 -10.13 -3.90
CA ALA A 267 15.48 -10.59 -2.87
C ALA A 267 16.20 -11.33 -1.74
N SER A 268 15.83 -11.01 -0.50
CA SER A 268 16.28 -11.68 0.71
C SER A 268 15.42 -12.90 1.02
N TYR A 269 16.07 -13.97 1.49
CA TYR A 269 15.36 -15.16 1.97
C TYR A 269 16.15 -15.88 3.06
N LEU A 270 15.46 -16.66 3.90
CA LEU A 270 16.09 -17.50 4.92
C LEU A 270 15.96 -18.97 4.52
N LYS A 271 16.97 -19.77 4.88
CA LYS A 271 16.89 -21.23 4.82
C LYS A 271 17.34 -21.88 6.11
N ASN A 272 16.70 -23.01 6.42
CA ASN A 272 17.11 -23.96 7.45
C ASN A 272 16.75 -25.35 6.96
N ASN A 273 17.69 -26.31 6.96
CA ASN A 273 17.50 -27.69 6.51
C ASN A 273 16.79 -27.76 5.12
N SER A 274 15.47 -27.89 5.12
CA SER A 274 14.60 -27.98 3.93
C SER A 274 13.54 -26.87 3.82
N SER A 275 13.55 -25.89 4.73
CA SER A 275 12.55 -24.82 4.79
C SER A 275 13.07 -23.52 4.18
N PHE A 276 12.13 -22.69 3.73
CA PHE A 276 12.36 -21.43 3.04
C PHE A 276 11.44 -20.35 3.63
N ILE A 277 11.98 -19.15 3.81
CA ILE A 277 11.23 -17.94 4.17
C ILE A 277 11.62 -16.84 3.19
N THR A 278 10.64 -16.30 2.47
CA THR A 278 10.81 -15.07 1.67
C THR A 278 10.42 -13.88 2.53
N TYR A 279 11.10 -12.74 2.38
CA TYR A 279 10.80 -11.51 3.11
C TYR A 279 11.53 -10.31 2.49
N GLU A 280 11.22 -9.11 2.95
CA GLU A 280 12.01 -7.90 2.68
C GLU A 280 12.99 -7.61 3.81
N ASP A 281 14.14 -7.05 3.47
CA ASP A 281 15.10 -6.56 4.44
C ASP A 281 15.79 -5.29 3.95
N GLU A 282 16.75 -4.79 4.73
CA GLU A 282 17.44 -3.55 4.47
C GLU A 282 18.10 -3.52 3.08
N GLU A 283 18.63 -4.65 2.61
CA GLU A 283 19.26 -4.75 1.30
C GLU A 283 18.22 -4.66 0.18
N SER A 284 17.10 -5.39 0.28
CA SER A 284 16.03 -5.32 -0.73
C SER A 284 15.36 -3.95 -0.78
N ILE A 285 15.14 -3.30 0.38
CA ILE A 285 14.61 -1.94 0.48
C ILE A 285 15.47 -0.95 -0.29
N LYS A 286 16.80 -1.04 -0.14
CA LYS A 286 17.74 -0.17 -0.86
C LYS A 286 17.61 -0.32 -2.37
N TYR A 287 17.59 -1.56 -2.87
CA TYR A 287 17.42 -1.81 -4.31
C TYR A 287 16.07 -1.31 -4.82
N LYS A 288 15.00 -1.46 -4.05
CA LYS A 288 13.67 -0.93 -4.41
C LYS A 288 13.63 0.61 -4.40
N ALA A 289 14.30 1.26 -3.45
CA ALA A 289 14.43 2.71 -3.45
C ALA A 289 15.20 3.22 -4.69
N ASP A 290 16.29 2.56 -5.05
CA ASP A 290 17.05 2.87 -6.28
C ASP A 290 16.23 2.61 -7.54
N TYR A 291 15.45 1.54 -7.56
CA TYR A 291 14.50 1.25 -8.63
C TYR A 291 13.45 2.36 -8.80
N ILE A 292 12.80 2.77 -7.70
CA ILE A 292 11.83 3.88 -7.68
C ILE A 292 12.45 5.15 -8.27
N LYS A 293 13.68 5.48 -7.85
CA LYS A 293 14.40 6.67 -8.35
C LYS A 293 14.72 6.56 -9.84
N SER A 294 15.24 5.41 -10.29
CA SER A 294 15.66 5.20 -11.69
C SER A 294 14.50 5.16 -12.68
N LYS A 295 13.35 4.61 -12.29
CA LYS A 295 12.13 4.57 -13.11
C LYS A 295 11.30 5.86 -13.03
N GLY A 296 11.68 6.80 -12.16
CA GLY A 296 10.93 8.04 -11.94
C GLY A 296 9.55 7.79 -11.32
N LEU A 297 9.43 6.77 -10.47
CA LEU A 297 8.18 6.46 -9.80
C LEU A 297 7.80 7.54 -8.77
N GLY A 298 6.53 7.57 -8.38
CA GLY A 298 5.99 8.53 -7.43
C GLY A 298 6.47 8.33 -5.99
N GLY A 299 6.91 7.11 -5.66
CA GLY A 299 7.42 6.74 -4.36
C GLY A 299 7.18 5.28 -4.01
N ALA A 300 7.07 5.01 -2.72
CA ALA A 300 6.81 3.72 -2.14
C ALA A 300 5.57 3.75 -1.25
N MET A 301 4.89 2.61 -1.22
CA MET A 301 3.87 2.26 -0.26
C MET A 301 4.31 0.97 0.44
N PHE A 302 4.01 0.83 1.73
CA PHE A 302 4.28 -0.43 2.43
C PHE A 302 3.09 -0.93 3.25
N TRP A 303 2.97 -2.26 3.27
CA TRP A 303 2.04 -3.02 4.11
C TRP A 303 2.83 -3.86 5.12
N GLU A 304 2.68 -3.67 6.42
CA GLU A 304 2.07 -2.51 7.08
C GLU A 304 2.92 -2.03 8.27
N TYR A 305 2.59 -0.87 8.81
CA TYR A 305 3.41 -0.16 9.80
C TYR A 305 3.75 -0.98 11.04
N ASN A 306 2.80 -1.72 11.60
CA ASN A 306 3.00 -2.46 12.85
C ASN A 306 3.83 -3.75 12.69
N GLN A 307 4.22 -4.11 11.46
CA GLN A 307 5.06 -5.27 11.18
C GLN A 307 6.56 -4.96 11.18
N ASP A 308 6.97 -3.68 11.19
CA ASP A 308 8.38 -3.29 11.18
C ASP A 308 9.07 -3.54 12.55
N TYR A 309 10.39 -3.73 12.51
CA TYR A 309 11.22 -3.82 13.71
C TYR A 309 11.77 -2.44 14.06
N MET A 310 11.13 -1.76 15.03
CA MET A 310 11.58 -0.44 15.52
C MET A 310 11.75 0.61 14.39
N ASP A 311 10.81 0.64 13.46
CA ASP A 311 10.81 1.52 12.27
C ASP A 311 12.03 1.34 11.34
N MET A 312 12.77 0.23 11.43
CA MET A 312 14.05 0.08 10.73
C MET A 312 13.90 0.12 9.21
N LEU A 313 12.93 -0.61 8.64
CA LEU A 313 12.70 -0.60 7.20
C LEU A 313 12.13 0.75 6.74
N LEU A 314 11.24 1.36 7.54
CA LEU A 314 10.72 2.71 7.27
C LEU A 314 11.83 3.76 7.21
N ASN A 315 12.69 3.81 8.23
CA ASN A 315 13.73 4.81 8.35
C ASN A 315 14.72 4.72 7.18
N LEU A 316 15.04 3.49 6.75
CA LEU A 316 15.89 3.24 5.61
C LEU A 316 15.22 3.67 4.30
N LEU A 317 13.98 3.24 4.06
CA LEU A 317 13.21 3.61 2.89
C LEU A 317 13.10 5.13 2.74
N TRP A 318 12.80 5.83 3.84
CA TRP A 318 12.77 7.28 3.86
C TRP A 318 14.12 7.91 3.53
N THR A 319 15.19 7.41 4.16
CA THR A 319 16.55 7.93 3.96
C THR A 319 16.97 7.78 2.50
N ASP A 320 16.81 6.59 1.93
CA ASP A 320 17.25 6.30 0.56
C ASP A 320 16.42 7.02 -0.50
N LEU A 321 15.16 7.33 -0.22
CA LEU A 321 14.30 8.09 -1.13
C LEU A 321 14.48 9.61 -0.99
N ASN A 322 14.53 10.14 0.23
CA ASN A 322 14.28 11.57 0.49
C ASN A 322 15.44 12.32 1.15
N LYS A 323 16.43 11.65 1.77
CA LYS A 323 17.61 12.36 2.29
C LYS A 323 18.64 12.52 1.17
N LYS A 324 19.22 13.72 1.06
CA LYS A 324 20.34 13.96 0.15
C LYS A 324 21.58 13.32 0.77
N ASN A 325 22.25 12.44 0.01
CA ASN A 325 23.57 11.91 0.35
C ASN A 325 24.63 13.02 0.41
#